data_AF-A0A662J3E7-F1
#
_entry.id   AF-A0A662J3E7-F1
#
_cell.length_a   1.000
_cell.length_b   1.000
_cell.length_c   1.000
_cell.angle_alpha   90.00
_cell.angle_beta   90.00
_cell.angle_gamma   90.00
#
_symmetry.space_group_name_H-M   'P 1'
#
loop_
_entity.id
_entity.type
_entity.pdbx_description
1 polymer ?
#
loop_
_entity_poly.entity_id
_entity_poly.type
_entity_poly.pdbx_seq_one_letter_code
_entity_poly.pdbx_strand_id
1 'polypeptide(L)'
;MRSSTPRGHMTIIENAYHVCTNQPFNVLMDVGEEEVIDAAVELNPDYAVARYPDAANGVPAQMYNERIARNRFEKAKLIVEFCRRRLQE
;
A
#
# COMPACT_ATOMS: atom_id res chain seq x y z
N MET A 1 -5.37 -3.90 -45.36
CA MET A 1 -4.40 -4.39 -44.36
C MET A 1 -3.74 -3.21 -43.66
N ARG A 2 -4.25 -2.80 -42.50
CA ARG A 2 -3.54 -2.00 -41.49
C ARG A 2 -4.06 -2.45 -40.13
N SER A 3 -3.15 -2.97 -39.31
CA SER A 3 -3.41 -3.56 -38.01
C SER A 3 -3.82 -2.50 -36.99
N SER A 4 -4.90 -2.79 -36.28
CA SER A 4 -5.40 -2.06 -35.12
C SER A 4 -4.74 -2.59 -33.86
N THR A 5 -4.00 -1.75 -33.15
CA THR A 5 -3.69 -1.96 -31.72
C THR A 5 -4.03 -0.68 -30.99
N PRO A 6 -5.00 -0.67 -30.05
CA PRO A 6 -5.29 0.51 -29.25
C PRO A 6 -4.26 0.65 -28.13
N ARG A 7 -3.57 1.80 -28.13
CA ARG A 7 -2.76 2.33 -27.01
C ARG A 7 -3.68 2.63 -25.82
N GLY A 8 -3.98 1.62 -25.01
CA GLY A 8 -4.93 1.75 -23.89
C GLY A 8 -4.48 1.18 -22.55
N HIS A 9 -3.24 0.72 -22.41
CA HIS A 9 -2.84 -0.10 -21.26
C HIS A 9 -1.80 0.51 -20.29
N MET A 10 -1.45 1.81 -20.42
CA MET A 10 -0.43 2.41 -19.54
C MET A 10 -0.97 3.44 -18.52
N THR A 11 -2.25 3.82 -18.57
CA THR A 11 -2.72 5.04 -17.86
C THR A 11 -3.37 4.80 -16.49
N ILE A 12 -3.48 3.56 -16.00
CA ILE A 12 -4.15 3.29 -14.70
C ILE A 12 -3.19 3.42 -13.52
N ILE A 13 -1.91 3.05 -13.70
CA ILE A 13 -0.92 3.08 -12.61
C ILE A 13 -0.42 4.50 -12.34
N GLU A 14 -0.19 5.32 -13.36
CA GLU A 14 0.27 6.72 -13.16
C GLU A 14 -0.78 7.60 -12.46
N ASN A 15 -2.08 7.33 -12.66
CA ASN A 15 -3.14 8.18 -12.16
C ASN A 15 -3.45 7.97 -10.67
N ALA A 16 -3.07 6.82 -10.09
CA ALA A 16 -3.21 6.56 -8.66
C ALA A 16 -2.21 7.36 -7.82
N TYR A 17 -0.98 7.56 -8.31
CA TYR A 17 0.05 8.33 -7.62
C TYR A 17 -0.27 9.83 -7.59
N HIS A 18 -0.91 10.37 -8.63
CA HIS A 18 -1.19 11.82 -8.73
C HIS A 18 -2.34 12.31 -7.82
N VAL A 19 -3.24 11.40 -7.39
CA VAL A 19 -4.34 11.74 -6.48
C VAL A 19 -3.84 11.86 -5.03
N CYS A 20 -2.83 11.08 -4.66
CA CYS A 20 -2.28 11.08 -3.29
C CYS A 20 -1.30 12.23 -3.02
N THR A 21 -0.65 12.81 -4.04
CA THR A 21 0.36 13.87 -3.87
C THR A 21 -0.19 15.29 -3.80
N ASN A 22 -1.50 15.47 -4.01
CA ASN A 22 -2.14 16.80 -4.12
C ASN A 22 -2.93 17.21 -2.85
N GLN A 23 -2.51 16.76 -1.66
CA GLN A 23 -3.03 17.29 -0.39
C GLN A 23 -1.93 18.13 0.29
N PRO A 24 -2.18 19.43 0.58
CA PRO A 24 -1.20 20.30 1.21
C PRO A 24 -1.11 19.99 2.70
N PHE A 25 -0.39 18.92 3.07
CA PHE A 25 -0.23 18.53 4.48
C PHE A 25 1.21 18.13 4.77
N ASN A 26 2.12 19.05 4.51
CA ASN A 26 3.53 18.88 4.80
C ASN A 26 3.92 19.79 5.97
N VAL A 27 3.53 19.44 7.19
CA VAL A 27 4.22 19.94 8.39
C VAL A 27 4.12 18.91 9.53
N LEU A 28 5.27 18.60 10.15
CA LEU A 28 5.43 18.15 11.54
C LEU A 28 5.36 16.65 11.91
N MET A 29 6.27 15.83 11.38
CA MET A 29 7.24 15.02 12.16
C MET A 29 8.09 14.16 11.22
N ASP A 30 9.37 14.02 11.56
CA ASP A 30 10.48 13.34 10.87
C ASP A 30 10.30 11.80 10.80
N VAL A 31 9.21 11.37 10.18
CA VAL A 31 9.02 10.06 9.56
C VAL A 31 8.68 10.40 8.13
N GLY A 32 9.54 10.02 7.17
CA GLY A 32 9.31 10.35 5.78
C GLY A 32 7.91 9.90 5.38
N GLU A 33 7.10 10.77 4.76
CA GLU A 33 5.81 10.37 4.19
C GLU A 33 5.99 9.16 3.26
N GLU A 34 7.16 9.07 2.63
CA GLU A 34 7.65 7.93 1.88
C GLU A 34 7.62 6.60 2.68
N GLU A 35 8.09 6.56 3.93
CA GLU A 35 8.07 5.33 4.75
C GLU A 35 6.64 4.87 5.06
N VAL A 36 5.72 5.81 5.25
CA VAL A 36 4.29 5.52 5.49
C VAL A 36 3.63 5.03 4.21
N ILE A 37 3.96 5.64 3.07
CA ILE A 37 3.49 5.22 1.75
C ILE A 37 4.01 3.81 1.44
N ASP A 38 5.29 3.55 1.65
CA ASP A 38 5.92 2.23 1.45
C ASP A 38 5.26 1.18 2.34
N ALA A 39 5.04 1.50 3.61
CA ALA A 39 4.32 0.62 4.54
C ALA A 39 2.90 0.32 4.04
N ALA A 40 2.18 1.31 3.51
CA ALA A 40 0.83 1.13 3.00
C ALA A 40 0.81 0.29 1.71
N VAL A 41 1.74 0.53 0.79
CA VAL A 41 1.90 -0.24 -0.44
C VAL A 41 2.20 -1.70 -0.12
N GLU A 42 3.09 -1.95 0.85
CA GLU A 42 3.42 -3.30 1.29
C GLU A 42 2.27 -4.04 1.98
N LEU A 43 1.43 -3.34 2.73
CA LEU A 43 0.29 -3.92 3.46
C LEU A 43 -0.95 -4.13 2.59
N ASN A 44 -1.11 -3.36 1.51
CA ASN A 44 -2.27 -3.43 0.62
C ASN A 44 -2.60 -4.86 0.12
N PRO A 45 -1.65 -5.67 -0.40
CA PRO A 45 -1.96 -7.01 -0.86
C PRO A 45 -2.37 -7.98 0.26
N ASP A 46 -1.97 -7.73 1.52
CA ASP A 46 -2.28 -8.63 2.65
C ASP A 46 -3.80 -8.76 2.89
N TYR A 47 -4.60 -7.75 2.48
CA TYR A 47 -6.06 -7.86 2.52
C TYR A 47 -6.58 -9.03 1.69
N ALA A 48 -6.02 -9.30 0.52
CA ALA A 48 -6.45 -10.41 -0.34
C ALA A 48 -5.75 -11.71 0.04
N VAL A 49 -4.42 -11.66 0.21
CA VAL A 49 -3.57 -12.84 0.46
C VAL A 49 -3.96 -13.56 1.76
N ALA A 50 -4.32 -12.84 2.82
CA ALA A 50 -4.67 -13.45 4.10
C ALA A 50 -6.02 -14.19 4.11
N ARG A 51 -6.86 -14.05 3.06
CA ARG A 51 -8.23 -14.57 3.04
C ARG A 51 -8.51 -15.53 1.91
N TYR A 52 -7.93 -15.33 0.74
CA TYR A 52 -8.27 -16.11 -0.44
C TYR A 52 -7.11 -17.02 -0.87
N PRO A 53 -7.33 -18.34 -0.97
CA PRO A 53 -6.28 -19.29 -1.37
C PRO A 53 -5.69 -19.04 -2.75
N ASP A 54 -6.49 -18.53 -3.69
CA ASP A 54 -6.06 -18.15 -5.04
C ASP A 54 -5.09 -16.96 -5.02
N ALA A 55 -5.38 -15.93 -4.22
CA ALA A 55 -4.48 -14.79 -4.00
C ALA A 55 -3.20 -15.19 -3.26
N ALA A 56 -3.28 -16.18 -2.38
CA ALA A 56 -2.13 -16.73 -1.65
C ALA A 56 -1.29 -17.74 -2.45
N ASN A 57 -1.74 -18.15 -3.64
CA ASN A 57 -1.16 -19.28 -4.38
C ASN A 57 -0.96 -20.54 -3.49
N GLY A 58 -1.90 -20.80 -2.58
CA GLY A 58 -1.75 -21.83 -1.56
C GLY A 58 -2.66 -21.61 -0.36
N VAL A 59 -2.24 -22.08 0.82
CA VAL A 59 -2.98 -21.87 2.07
C VAL A 59 -2.57 -20.52 2.68
N PRO A 60 -3.50 -19.55 2.85
CA PRO A 60 -3.18 -18.22 3.38
C PRO A 60 -2.37 -18.22 4.68
N ALA A 61 -2.74 -19.10 5.62
CA ALA A 61 -2.06 -19.22 6.91
C ALA A 61 -0.58 -19.65 6.78
N GLN A 62 -0.19 -20.29 5.68
CA GLN A 62 1.19 -20.71 5.43
C GLN A 62 2.06 -19.60 4.82
N MET A 63 1.45 -18.50 4.37
CA MET A 63 2.18 -17.35 3.79
C MET A 63 2.83 -16.46 4.85
N TYR A 64 2.43 -16.62 6.12
CA TYR A 64 2.91 -15.81 7.23
C TYR A 64 3.65 -16.68 8.24
N ASN A 65 4.85 -16.23 8.60
CA ASN A 65 5.54 -16.68 9.81
C ASN A 65 5.60 -15.53 10.82
N GLU A 66 6.09 -15.80 12.03
CA GLU A 66 6.16 -14.79 13.09
C GLU A 66 6.91 -13.52 12.65
N ARG A 67 8.03 -13.68 11.93
CA ARG A 67 8.84 -12.55 11.44
C ARG A 67 8.04 -11.66 10.48
N ILE A 68 7.31 -12.26 9.54
CA ILE A 68 6.47 -11.52 8.59
C ILE A 68 5.33 -10.83 9.34
N ALA A 69 4.63 -11.55 10.22
CA ALA A 69 3.52 -10.99 10.99
C ALA A 69 3.95 -9.80 11.85
N ARG A 70 5.10 -9.91 12.52
CA ARG A 70 5.69 -8.81 13.31
C ARG A 70 6.02 -7.60 12.45
N ASN A 71 6.61 -7.81 11.27
CA ASN A 71 6.91 -6.72 10.34
C ASN A 71 5.63 -6.02 9.84
N ARG A 72 4.58 -6.78 9.49
CA ARG A 72 3.26 -6.20 9.12
C ARG A 72 2.64 -5.40 10.26
N PHE A 73 2.75 -5.90 11.49
CA PHE A 73 2.25 -5.20 12.65
C PHE A 73 2.96 -3.86 12.89
N GLU A 74 4.29 -3.81 12.83
CA GLU A 74 5.02 -2.56 13.02
C GLU A 74 4.72 -1.53 11.92
N LYS A 75 4.57 -1.98 10.66
CA LYS A 75 4.12 -1.12 9.55
C LYS A 75 2.71 -0.57 9.74
N ALA A 76 1.78 -1.42 10.18
CA ALA A 76 0.42 -0.98 10.47
C ALA A 76 0.39 0.04 11.61
N LYS A 77 1.20 -0.19 12.65
CA LYS A 77 1.38 0.74 13.78
C LYS A 77 1.92 2.09 13.31
N LEU A 78 2.93 2.09 12.43
CA LEU A 78 3.49 3.31 11.84
C LEU A 78 2.40 4.16 11.17
N ILE A 79 1.57 3.55 10.31
CA ILE A 79 0.48 4.23 9.60
C ILE A 79 -0.56 4.77 10.58
N VAL A 80 -0.98 3.97 11.57
CA VAL A 80 -1.99 4.39 12.56
C VAL A 80 -1.49 5.56 13.39
N GLU A 81 -0.24 5.54 13.86
CA GLU A 81 0.35 6.64 14.60
C GLU A 81 0.47 7.91 13.74
N PHE A 82 0.85 7.77 12.47
CA PHE A 82 0.85 8.87 11.52
C PHE A 82 -0.53 9.52 11.36
N CYS A 83 -1.59 8.72 11.18
CA CYS A 83 -2.96 9.21 11.08
C CYS A 83 -3.42 9.87 12.38
N ARG A 84 -3.11 9.30 13.55
CA ARG A 84 -3.47 9.86 14.86
C ARG A 84 -2.92 11.26 15.05
N ARG A 85 -1.67 11.50 14.66
CA ARG A 85 -1.05 12.83 14.76
C ARG A 85 -1.78 13.85 13.88
N ARG A 86 -2.06 13.50 12.62
CA ARG A 86 -2.77 14.39 11.68
C ARG A 86 -4.22 14.70 12.07
N LEU A 87 -4.88 13.81 12.80
CA LEU A 87 -6.26 14.01 13.26
C LEU A 87 -6.35 14.86 14.54
N GLN A 88 -5.23 15.12 15.21
CA GLN A 88 -5.15 15.98 16.41
C GLN A 88 -4.75 17.42 16.08
N GLU A 89 -4.43 17.70 14.82
CA GLU A 89 -4.20 19.03 14.26
C GLU A 89 -5.51 19.70 13.83
#